data_AF-A0A4Q3SMG0-F1
#
_entry.id   AF-A0A4Q3SMG0-F1
#
_cell.length_a   1.000
_cell.length_b   1.000
_cell.length_c   1.000
_cell.angle_alpha   90.00
_cell.angle_beta   90.00
_cell.angle_gamma   90.00
#
_symmetry.space_group_name_H-M   'P 1'
#
loop_
_entity.id
_entity.type
_entity.pdbx_description
1 polymer ?
#
loop_
_entity_poly.entity_id
_entity_poly.type
_entity_poly.pdbx_seq_one_letter_code
_entity_poly.pdbx_strand_id
1 'polypeptide(L)'
;VTTTAEPLLNGAQNVPAGTLRQKLPFEVYLNIDGEMLQPTIAFKLDMPERERNVFDGVVYNRIKQINNDESELNKQVMGLLVLNNFIGDNPFSSLSSGTSAETVAKGAAGKILAQQLNNLAGNLIKGVDVNFDFEQREDYTSGAKQDQTNLNVGVSKSLFNDRTVVTVGSSVPVEGSNKNTSGLTGNVTIEYKITRDGRYRLKIFRRNDNQTIVDGEVIETGVGFTLVMDYNEFKEILQKSRRDRNRNNQGRGTRNESKK
;
A
#
# COMPACT_ATOMS: atom_id res chain seq x y z
N VAL A 1 3.91 -12.17 15.74
CA VAL A 1 4.06 -11.61 14.38
C VAL A 1 3.54 -12.60 13.36
N THR A 2 2.76 -12.17 12.36
CA THR A 2 2.21 -13.07 11.34
C THR A 2 2.89 -12.81 10.00
N THR A 3 3.76 -13.71 9.55
CA THR A 3 4.56 -13.54 8.32
C THR A 3 4.81 -14.88 7.62
N THR A 4 5.52 -14.91 6.48
CA THR A 4 5.81 -16.14 5.74
C THR A 4 7.03 -16.86 6.31
N ALA A 5 7.02 -18.20 6.27
CA ALA A 5 8.16 -19.02 6.72
C ALA A 5 9.21 -19.23 5.62
N GLU A 6 8.92 -18.81 4.38
CA GLU A 6 9.78 -19.00 3.22
C GLU A 6 11.23 -18.51 3.43
N PRO A 7 11.49 -17.30 3.98
CA PRO A 7 12.86 -16.84 4.18
C PRO A 7 13.62 -17.62 5.26
N LEU A 8 12.92 -18.30 6.17
CA LEU A 8 13.55 -19.14 7.20
C LEU A 8 14.07 -20.45 6.62
N LEU A 9 13.38 -20.97 5.61
CA LEU A 9 13.58 -22.32 5.11
C LEU A 9 14.65 -22.42 4.01
N ASN A 10 15.27 -21.30 3.61
CA ASN A 10 16.44 -21.26 2.71
C ASN A 10 16.35 -22.24 1.51
N GLY A 11 15.17 -22.39 0.91
CA GLY A 11 14.98 -23.30 -0.23
C GLY A 11 14.93 -24.79 0.10
N ALA A 12 14.48 -25.19 1.30
CA ALA A 12 14.26 -26.59 1.66
C ALA A 12 13.45 -27.33 0.58
N GLN A 13 14.12 -28.25 -0.11
CA GLN A 13 13.75 -28.91 -1.38
C GLN A 13 12.46 -29.74 -1.37
N ASN A 14 11.72 -29.81 -0.25
CA ASN A 14 10.62 -30.75 -0.05
C ASN A 14 9.28 -30.11 0.35
N VAL A 15 9.16 -28.78 0.39
CA VAL A 15 7.87 -28.11 0.65
C VAL A 15 7.43 -27.38 -0.63
N PRO A 16 6.22 -27.65 -1.18
CA PRO A 16 5.74 -26.99 -2.39
C PRO A 16 5.76 -25.46 -2.24
N ALA A 17 6.33 -24.77 -3.24
CA ALA A 17 6.57 -23.31 -3.19
C ALA A 17 5.29 -22.48 -2.95
N GLY A 18 4.13 -22.97 -3.38
CA GLY A 18 2.84 -22.31 -3.13
C GLY A 18 2.43 -22.32 -1.65
N THR A 19 2.84 -23.34 -0.89
CA THR A 19 2.45 -23.52 0.51
C THR A 19 3.34 -22.73 1.47
N LEU A 20 4.60 -22.46 1.09
CA LEU A 20 5.56 -21.62 1.83
C LEU A 20 5.18 -20.13 1.90
N ARG A 21 4.30 -19.69 1.00
CA ARG A 21 3.77 -18.32 0.93
C ARG A 21 2.62 -18.08 1.92
N GLN A 22 2.17 -19.12 2.62
CA GLN A 22 1.15 -19.01 3.66
C GLN A 22 1.72 -18.25 4.88
N LYS A 23 0.96 -17.27 5.38
CA LYS A 23 1.32 -16.54 6.59
C LYS A 23 1.06 -17.40 7.83
N LEU A 24 2.07 -17.52 8.70
CA LEU A 24 2.00 -18.23 9.97
C LEU A 24 2.26 -17.24 11.13
N PRO A 25 1.56 -17.36 12.28
CA PRO A 25 1.93 -16.72 13.52
C PRO A 25 3.24 -17.28 14.10
N PHE A 26 4.13 -16.36 14.44
CA PHE A 26 5.37 -16.56 15.18
C PHE A 26 5.34 -15.73 16.48
N GLU A 27 5.97 -16.25 17.51
CA GLU A 27 6.09 -15.64 18.82
C GLU A 27 7.55 -15.28 19.08
N VAL A 28 7.79 -14.05 19.53
CA VAL A 28 9.12 -13.59 19.93
C VAL A 28 9.08 -13.33 21.42
N TYR A 29 9.89 -14.08 22.16
CA TYR A 29 10.09 -13.92 23.58
C TYR A 29 11.34 -13.05 23.81
N LEU A 30 11.18 -12.01 24.61
CA LEU A 30 12.24 -11.13 25.07
C LEU A 30 12.52 -11.46 26.53
N ASN A 31 13.68 -12.06 26.79
CA ASN A 31 14.18 -12.33 28.12
C ASN A 31 15.15 -11.22 28.50
N ILE A 32 14.88 -10.56 29.62
CA ILE A 32 15.70 -9.48 30.15
C ILE A 32 16.22 -9.95 31.50
N ASP A 33 17.53 -10.12 31.57
CA ASP A 33 18.24 -10.54 32.77
C ASP A 33 19.27 -9.47 33.20
N GLY A 34 19.90 -9.67 34.36
CA GLY A 34 20.95 -8.79 34.86
C GLY A 34 20.44 -7.54 35.59
N GLU A 35 21.30 -6.53 35.70
CA GLU A 35 21.01 -5.31 36.45
C GLU A 35 20.20 -4.31 35.60
N MET A 36 19.28 -3.57 36.21
CA MET A 36 18.43 -2.57 35.53
C MET A 36 19.23 -1.52 34.74
N LEU A 37 20.47 -1.23 35.15
CA LEU A 37 21.34 -0.24 34.49
C LEU A 37 22.13 -0.82 33.30
N GLN A 38 22.28 -2.15 33.24
CA GLN A 38 22.91 -2.89 32.13
C GLN A 38 22.15 -4.21 31.92
N PRO A 39 20.92 -4.14 31.37
CA PRO A 39 20.14 -5.34 31.13
C PRO A 39 20.82 -6.20 30.06
N THR A 40 20.93 -7.49 30.34
CA THR A 40 21.29 -8.51 29.35
C THR A 40 20.03 -8.92 28.62
N ILE A 41 20.00 -8.72 27.31
CA ILE A 41 18.84 -9.00 26.46
C ILE A 41 19.10 -10.29 25.70
N ALA A 42 18.24 -11.29 25.91
CA ALA A 42 18.23 -12.53 25.16
C ALA A 42 16.86 -12.72 24.49
N PHE A 43 16.84 -13.31 23.30
CA PHE A 43 15.61 -13.59 22.58
C PHE A 43 15.34 -15.09 22.50
N LYS A 44 14.10 -15.44 22.20
CA LYS A 44 13.71 -16.79 21.77
C LYS A 44 12.57 -16.70 20.77
N LEU A 45 12.67 -17.46 19.69
CA LEU A 45 11.65 -17.56 18.66
C LEU A 45 10.80 -18.83 18.89
N ASP A 46 9.48 -18.73 18.78
CA ASP A 46 8.57 -19.87 18.87
C ASP A 46 7.38 -19.70 17.90
N MET A 47 6.48 -20.67 17.90
CA MET A 47 5.20 -20.61 17.19
C MET A 47 4.10 -21.32 18.00
N PRO A 48 2.82 -20.93 17.82
CA PRO A 48 1.70 -21.53 18.54
C PRO A 48 1.67 -23.05 18.37
N GLU A 49 1.34 -23.78 19.42
CA GLU A 49 1.43 -25.25 19.44
C GLU A 49 0.63 -25.95 18.33
N ARG A 50 -0.54 -25.39 18.02
CA ARG A 50 -1.42 -25.77 16.90
C ARG A 50 -0.75 -25.72 15.53
N GLU A 51 0.30 -24.91 15.38
CA GLU A 51 0.97 -24.67 14.10
C GLU A 51 2.36 -25.30 14.01
N ARG A 52 2.83 -25.94 15.08
CA ARG A 52 4.14 -26.61 15.13
C ARG A 52 4.26 -27.80 14.17
N ASN A 53 3.14 -28.40 13.79
CA ASN A 53 3.08 -29.53 12.85
C ASN A 53 2.79 -29.09 11.40
N VAL A 54 2.72 -27.78 11.12
CA VAL A 54 2.54 -27.28 9.75
C VAL A 54 3.76 -27.65 8.92
N PHE A 55 3.52 -28.13 7.70
CA PHE A 55 4.56 -28.63 6.77
C PHE A 55 5.45 -29.70 7.41
N ASP A 56 4.83 -30.72 8.03
CA ASP A 56 5.50 -31.82 8.73
C ASP A 56 6.49 -31.35 9.81
N GLY A 57 6.25 -30.16 10.37
CA GLY A 57 7.09 -29.55 11.40
C GLY A 57 8.44 -29.03 10.88
N VAL A 58 8.63 -28.92 9.56
CA VAL A 58 9.86 -28.39 8.96
C VAL A 58 10.15 -26.97 9.43
N VAL A 59 9.12 -26.11 9.50
CA VAL A 59 9.24 -24.73 10.02
C VAL A 59 9.66 -24.72 11.47
N TYR A 60 9.03 -25.56 12.30
CA TYR A 60 9.33 -25.62 13.72
C TYR A 60 10.73 -26.16 14.01
N ASN A 61 11.18 -27.16 13.24
CA ASN A 61 12.55 -27.67 13.33
C ASN A 61 13.58 -26.60 12.95
N ARG A 62 13.29 -25.75 11.96
CA ARG A 62 14.14 -24.61 11.62
C ARG A 62 14.20 -23.57 12.73
N ILE A 63 13.06 -23.25 13.35
CA ILE A 63 13.03 -22.36 14.54
C ILE A 63 13.91 -22.92 15.66
N LYS A 64 13.87 -24.23 15.92
CA LYS A 64 14.76 -24.87 16.92
C LYS A 64 16.24 -24.72 16.57
N GLN A 65 16.60 -24.85 15.30
CA GLN A 65 17.98 -24.64 14.85
C GLN A 65 18.42 -23.18 15.05
N ILE A 66 17.57 -22.23 14.69
CA ILE A 66 17.85 -20.79 14.86
C ILE A 66 18.02 -20.45 16.34
N ASN A 67 17.18 -20.99 17.23
CA ASN A 67 17.32 -20.77 18.67
C ASN A 67 18.64 -21.32 19.26
N ASN A 68 19.36 -22.21 18.56
CA ASN A 68 20.66 -22.71 19.00
C ASN A 68 21.83 -21.82 18.55
N ASP A 69 21.59 -20.84 17.66
CA ASP A 69 22.58 -19.89 17.17
C ASP A 69 22.14 -18.47 17.53
N GLU A 70 22.79 -17.87 18.52
CA GLU A 70 22.44 -16.55 19.04
C GLU A 70 22.55 -15.45 17.97
N SER A 71 23.54 -15.53 17.08
CA SER A 71 23.73 -14.54 16.02
C SER A 71 22.60 -14.61 15.00
N GLU A 72 22.25 -15.83 14.58
CA GLU A 72 21.15 -16.04 13.63
C GLU A 72 19.80 -15.68 14.27
N LEU A 73 19.58 -16.04 15.53
CA LEU A 73 18.38 -15.68 16.29
C LEU A 73 18.19 -14.16 16.37
N ASN A 74 19.24 -13.44 16.76
CA ASN A 74 19.20 -11.98 16.88
C ASN A 74 18.91 -11.32 15.52
N LYS A 75 19.53 -11.82 14.44
CA LYS A 75 19.26 -11.36 13.08
C LYS A 75 17.79 -11.56 12.69
N GLN A 76 17.24 -12.76 12.90
CA GLN A 76 15.85 -13.07 12.54
C GLN A 76 14.85 -12.26 13.38
N VAL A 77 15.08 -12.13 14.68
CA VAL A 77 14.22 -11.34 15.58
C VAL A 77 14.25 -9.86 15.22
N MET A 78 15.43 -9.29 14.95
CA MET A 78 15.53 -7.90 14.53
C MET A 78 14.81 -7.66 13.19
N GLY A 79 14.91 -8.59 12.25
CA GLY A 79 14.12 -8.57 11.01
C GLY A 79 12.61 -8.53 11.28
N LEU A 80 12.12 -9.36 12.18
CA LEU A 80 10.70 -9.35 12.56
C LEU A 80 10.27 -8.03 13.23
N LEU A 81 11.12 -7.42 14.06
CA LEU A 81 10.78 -6.19 14.76
C LEU A 81 10.82 -4.96 13.84
N VAL A 82 11.78 -4.91 12.91
CA VAL A 82 12.00 -3.75 12.03
C VAL A 82 11.20 -3.88 10.73
N LEU A 83 11.23 -5.05 10.11
CA LEU A 83 10.69 -5.30 8.76
C LEU A 83 9.38 -6.08 8.79
N ASN A 84 8.94 -6.55 9.96
CA ASN A 84 7.81 -7.47 10.10
C ASN A 84 8.00 -8.76 9.25
N ASN A 85 9.25 -9.13 8.97
CA ASN A 85 9.60 -10.24 8.10
C ASN A 85 10.96 -10.86 8.47
N PHE A 86 11.14 -12.15 8.17
CA PHE A 86 12.41 -12.84 8.36
C PHE A 86 13.45 -12.43 7.31
N ILE A 87 14.73 -12.55 7.66
CA ILE A 87 15.87 -12.18 6.81
C ILE A 87 16.50 -13.45 6.26
N GLY A 88 16.33 -13.73 4.97
CA GLY A 88 17.03 -14.85 4.31
C GLY A 88 18.55 -14.64 4.25
N ASP A 89 19.31 -15.71 3.95
CA ASP A 89 20.78 -15.67 3.79
C ASP A 89 21.23 -14.65 2.74
N ASN A 90 20.39 -14.47 1.72
CA ASN A 90 20.45 -13.31 0.86
C ASN A 90 19.24 -12.43 1.23
N PRO A 91 19.43 -11.20 1.73
CA PRO A 91 18.32 -10.28 2.00
C PRO A 91 17.49 -9.97 0.73
N PHE A 92 17.98 -10.39 -0.44
CA PHE A 92 17.30 -10.35 -1.72
C PHE A 92 16.81 -11.73 -2.24
N SER A 93 17.01 -12.85 -1.53
CA SER A 93 16.49 -14.16 -1.98
C SER A 93 14.99 -14.33 -1.76
N SER A 94 14.39 -13.60 -0.80
CA SER A 94 12.93 -13.49 -0.72
C SER A 94 12.34 -12.70 -1.90
N LEU A 95 13.20 -12.03 -2.70
CA LEU A 95 12.84 -11.40 -3.97
C LEU A 95 13.15 -12.30 -5.19
N SER A 96 13.77 -13.47 -5.00
CA SER A 96 14.14 -14.39 -6.10
C SER A 96 13.23 -15.61 -6.23
N SER A 97 12.20 -15.76 -5.39
CA SER A 97 11.24 -16.87 -5.46
C SER A 97 9.97 -16.47 -6.24
N GLY A 98 10.14 -16.35 -7.57
CA GLY A 98 9.06 -16.22 -8.55
C GLY A 98 9.04 -14.93 -9.36
N THR A 99 9.58 -13.84 -8.83
CA THR A 99 9.93 -12.63 -9.58
C THR A 99 11.36 -12.77 -10.07
N SER A 100 11.62 -12.71 -11.38
CA SER A 100 13.00 -12.76 -11.88
C SER A 100 13.80 -11.63 -11.22
N ALA A 101 15.04 -11.87 -10.79
CA ALA A 101 15.89 -10.82 -10.21
C ALA A 101 15.96 -9.58 -11.13
N GLU A 102 15.83 -9.79 -12.43
CA GLU A 102 15.63 -8.79 -13.46
C GLU A 102 14.33 -7.97 -13.28
N THR A 103 13.17 -8.62 -13.10
CA THR A 103 11.87 -7.97 -12.83
C THR A 103 11.99 -7.05 -11.61
N VAL A 104 12.59 -7.53 -10.51
CA VAL A 104 12.79 -6.75 -9.28
C VAL A 104 13.77 -5.59 -9.46
N ALA A 105 14.92 -5.83 -10.10
CA ALA A 105 15.91 -4.79 -10.35
C ALA A 105 15.35 -3.69 -11.27
N LYS A 106 14.57 -4.07 -12.30
CA LYS A 106 13.84 -3.15 -13.18
C LYS A 106 12.80 -2.34 -12.40
N GLY A 107 12.02 -2.99 -11.53
CA GLY A 107 11.04 -2.34 -10.66
C GLY A 107 11.66 -1.31 -9.72
N ALA A 108 12.77 -1.66 -9.07
CA ALA A 108 13.51 -0.75 -8.19
C ALA A 108 14.11 0.43 -8.97
N ALA A 109 14.74 0.18 -10.12
CA ALA A 109 15.28 1.23 -10.98
C ALA A 109 14.18 2.17 -11.48
N GLY A 110 13.04 1.64 -11.93
CA GLY A 110 11.88 2.42 -12.36
C GLY A 110 11.33 3.32 -11.26
N LYS A 111 11.22 2.80 -10.02
CA LYS A 111 10.80 3.59 -8.85
C LYS A 111 11.79 4.70 -8.48
N ILE A 112 13.09 4.42 -8.49
CA ILE A 112 14.12 5.43 -8.24
C ILE A 112 14.05 6.53 -9.31
N LEU A 113 13.93 6.15 -10.58
CA LEU A 113 13.78 7.11 -11.69
C LEU A 113 12.51 7.95 -11.53
N ALA A 114 11.37 7.34 -11.25
CA ALA A 114 10.11 8.06 -11.00
C ALA A 114 10.25 9.06 -9.84
N GLN A 115 10.89 8.65 -8.75
CA GLN A 115 11.15 9.53 -7.61
C GLN A 115 12.06 10.72 -7.97
N GLN A 116 13.11 10.49 -8.77
CA GLN A 116 13.98 11.57 -9.25
C GLN A 116 13.25 12.53 -10.19
N LEU A 117 12.38 12.00 -11.06
CA LEU A 117 11.53 12.81 -11.93
C LEU A 117 10.54 13.66 -11.11
N ASN A 118 9.96 13.10 -10.05
CA ASN A 118 9.11 13.85 -9.12
C ASN A 118 9.87 14.98 -8.42
N ASN A 119 11.09 14.70 -7.93
CA ASN A 119 11.94 15.70 -7.27
C ASN A 119 12.33 16.86 -8.21
N LEU A 120 12.58 16.56 -9.49
CA LEU A 120 12.90 17.57 -10.51
C LEU A 120 11.65 18.35 -10.94
N ALA A 121 10.52 17.67 -11.12
CA ALA A 121 9.29 18.27 -11.59
C ALA A 121 8.66 19.21 -10.55
N GLY A 122 8.75 18.86 -9.24
CA GLY A 122 8.24 19.70 -8.15
C GLY A 122 8.88 21.10 -8.08
N ASN A 123 10.08 21.27 -8.62
CA ASN A 123 10.79 22.56 -8.63
C ASN A 123 10.67 23.33 -9.96
N LEU A 124 10.29 22.65 -11.06
CA LEU A 124 10.36 23.21 -12.41
C LEU A 124 9.04 23.88 -12.85
N ILE A 125 7.88 23.40 -12.38
CA ILE A 125 6.58 23.84 -12.88
C ILE A 125 5.77 24.49 -11.76
N LYS A 126 5.81 25.82 -11.69
CA LYS A 126 5.04 26.58 -10.69
C LYS A 126 3.52 26.46 -10.96
N GLY A 127 2.79 25.96 -9.96
CA GLY A 127 1.31 25.95 -9.96
C GLY A 127 0.66 24.76 -10.66
N VAL A 128 1.42 23.70 -10.94
CA VAL A 128 0.94 22.40 -11.44
C VAL A 128 1.76 21.30 -10.78
N ASP A 129 1.10 20.29 -10.24
CA ASP A 129 1.76 19.14 -9.64
C ASP A 129 1.90 18.04 -10.69
N VAL A 130 3.13 17.62 -10.96
CA VAL A 130 3.42 16.50 -11.86
C VAL A 130 3.91 15.31 -11.04
N ASN A 131 3.31 14.15 -11.28
CA ASN A 131 3.64 12.90 -10.60
C ASN A 131 3.96 11.81 -11.63
N PHE A 132 5.07 11.12 -11.41
CA PHE A 132 5.49 9.94 -12.13
C PHE A 132 5.39 8.75 -11.18
N ASP A 133 4.78 7.68 -11.65
CA ASP A 133 4.63 6.43 -10.92
C ASP A 133 4.99 5.26 -11.84
N PHE A 134 5.64 4.24 -11.29
CA PHE A 134 6.12 3.09 -12.03
C PHE A 134 5.44 1.83 -11.51
N GLU A 135 4.57 1.25 -12.34
CA GLU A 135 3.80 0.07 -12.00
C GLU A 135 4.33 -1.15 -12.76
N GLN A 136 4.61 -2.22 -12.01
CA GLN A 136 5.04 -3.49 -12.56
C GLN A 136 4.07 -4.57 -12.10
N ARG A 137 3.57 -5.34 -13.05
CA ARG A 137 2.58 -6.39 -12.82
C ARG A 137 3.00 -7.67 -13.53
N GLU A 138 2.76 -8.80 -12.88
CA GLU A 138 2.90 -10.11 -13.49
C GLU A 138 1.51 -10.58 -13.94
N ASP A 139 1.38 -10.86 -15.23
CA ASP A 139 0.16 -11.39 -15.84
C ASP A 139 0.34 -12.89 -16.13
N TYR A 140 -0.65 -13.69 -15.74
CA TYR A 140 -0.68 -15.15 -15.94
C TYR A 140 -1.89 -15.59 -16.78
N THR A 141 -2.66 -14.65 -17.34
CA THR A 141 -3.91 -14.93 -18.07
C THR A 141 -3.73 -15.74 -19.35
N SER A 142 -2.52 -15.76 -19.93
CA SER A 142 -2.17 -16.54 -21.12
C SER A 142 -1.71 -17.97 -20.83
N GLY A 143 -1.65 -18.37 -19.54
CA GLY A 143 -1.08 -19.65 -19.13
C GLY A 143 0.44 -19.67 -19.01
N ALA A 144 1.12 -18.58 -19.36
CA ALA A 144 2.53 -18.33 -19.11
C ALA A 144 2.72 -16.99 -18.40
N LYS A 145 3.81 -16.85 -17.63
CA LYS A 145 4.15 -15.60 -16.97
C LYS A 145 4.52 -14.54 -18.02
N GLN A 146 3.82 -13.41 -18.02
CA GLN A 146 4.12 -12.24 -18.82
C GLN A 146 4.33 -11.03 -17.90
N ASP A 147 5.53 -10.46 -17.95
CA ASP A 147 5.83 -9.22 -17.24
C ASP A 147 5.23 -8.03 -18.02
N GLN A 148 4.48 -7.18 -17.32
CA GLN A 148 3.95 -5.93 -17.84
C GLN A 148 4.47 -4.78 -16.98
N THR A 149 5.07 -3.79 -17.65
CA THR A 149 5.64 -2.62 -17.00
C THR A 149 5.04 -1.35 -17.60
N ASN A 150 4.43 -0.52 -16.75
CA ASN A 150 3.78 0.71 -17.15
C ASN A 150 4.37 1.91 -16.40
N LEU A 151 4.70 2.98 -17.14
CA LEU A 151 5.03 4.28 -16.58
C LEU A 151 3.77 5.14 -16.58
N ASN A 152 3.29 5.48 -15.39
CA ASN A 152 2.16 6.37 -15.17
C ASN A 152 2.67 7.81 -15.01
N VAL A 153 2.11 8.73 -15.79
CA VAL A 153 2.40 10.16 -15.70
C VAL A 153 1.11 10.88 -15.39
N GLY A 154 1.05 11.59 -14.28
CA GLY A 154 -0.09 12.39 -13.84
C GLY A 154 0.28 13.86 -13.73
N VAL A 155 -0.60 14.72 -14.21
CA VAL A 155 -0.50 16.17 -14.06
C VAL A 155 -1.77 16.63 -13.36
N SER A 156 -1.65 17.36 -12.27
CA SER A 156 -2.80 17.88 -11.54
C SER A 156 -2.67 19.36 -11.23
N LYS A 157 -3.82 20.04 -11.17
CA LYS A 157 -3.89 21.45 -10.84
C LYS A 157 -5.04 21.71 -9.89
N SER A 158 -4.70 22.34 -8.78
CA SER A 158 -5.65 22.87 -7.81
C SER A 158 -6.13 24.25 -8.25
N LEU A 159 -7.44 24.43 -8.28
CA LEU A 159 -8.13 25.65 -8.69
C LEU A 159 -9.09 26.09 -7.58
N PHE A 160 -9.45 27.38 -7.59
CA PHE A 160 -10.44 27.97 -6.67
C PHE A 160 -10.14 27.75 -5.18
N ASN A 161 -8.90 28.02 -4.75
CA ASN A 161 -8.42 27.76 -3.38
C ASN A 161 -8.59 26.28 -3.00
N ASP A 162 -8.04 25.40 -3.82
CA ASP A 162 -8.05 23.94 -3.64
C ASP A 162 -9.44 23.31 -3.56
N ARG A 163 -10.46 23.98 -4.10
CA ARG A 163 -11.82 23.46 -4.17
C ARG A 163 -12.05 22.56 -5.37
N THR A 164 -11.34 22.79 -6.47
CA THR A 164 -11.40 21.92 -7.65
C THR A 164 -10.00 21.41 -7.94
N VAL A 165 -9.84 20.09 -7.99
CA VAL A 165 -8.59 19.45 -8.44
C VAL A 165 -8.87 18.77 -9.76
N VAL A 166 -8.17 19.21 -10.80
CA VAL A 166 -8.22 18.59 -12.13
C VAL A 166 -6.95 17.78 -12.30
N THR A 167 -7.08 16.50 -12.59
CA THR A 167 -5.97 15.57 -12.80
C THR A 167 -6.11 14.95 -14.18
N VAL A 168 -5.06 15.04 -14.99
CA VAL A 168 -4.92 14.38 -16.28
C VAL A 168 -3.74 13.42 -16.17
N GLY A 169 -3.98 12.14 -16.39
CA GLY A 169 -2.95 11.10 -16.33
C GLY A 169 -2.86 10.31 -17.61
N SER A 170 -1.71 9.71 -17.88
CA SER A 170 -1.47 8.79 -18.98
C SER A 170 -0.68 7.60 -18.46
N SER A 171 -0.93 6.41 -19.02
CA SER A 171 -0.14 5.21 -18.74
C SER A 171 0.57 4.80 -20.01
N VAL A 172 1.90 4.71 -19.97
CA VAL A 172 2.73 4.34 -21.11
C VAL A 172 3.31 2.95 -20.86
N PRO A 173 2.96 1.93 -21.65
CA PRO A 173 3.57 0.61 -21.53
C PRO A 173 5.04 0.69 -21.96
N VAL A 174 5.94 0.32 -21.06
CA VAL A 174 7.40 0.28 -21.27
C VAL A 174 7.84 -1.14 -21.65
N GLU A 175 7.15 -2.16 -21.14
CA GLU A 175 7.41 -3.58 -21.38
C GLU A 175 6.09 -4.35 -21.48
N GLY A 176 6.01 -5.30 -22.43
CA GLY A 176 4.82 -6.11 -22.70
C GLY A 176 4.44 -6.17 -24.19
N SER A 177 3.62 -7.16 -24.56
CA SER A 177 3.27 -7.50 -25.96
C SER A 177 2.38 -6.47 -26.68
N ASN A 178 1.76 -5.54 -25.95
CA ASN A 178 0.90 -4.49 -26.50
C ASN A 178 1.61 -3.13 -26.48
N LYS A 179 2.45 -2.88 -27.49
CA LYS A 179 3.07 -1.56 -27.76
C LYS A 179 2.20 -0.66 -28.65
N ASN A 180 0.88 -0.79 -28.57
CA ASN A 180 -0.01 0.09 -29.31
C ASN A 180 -0.06 1.46 -28.62
N THR A 181 0.73 2.40 -29.14
CA THR A 181 0.83 3.80 -28.69
C THR A 181 -0.32 4.69 -29.18
N SER A 182 -1.25 4.12 -29.95
CA SER A 182 -2.35 4.85 -30.61
C SER A 182 -3.42 5.39 -29.65
N GLY A 183 -3.40 4.96 -28.38
CA GLY A 183 -4.38 5.33 -27.36
C GLY A 183 -3.76 6.05 -26.16
N LEU A 184 -2.87 7.03 -26.38
CA LEU A 184 -2.44 8.00 -25.35
C LEU A 184 -3.61 8.93 -24.94
N THR A 185 -4.80 8.36 -24.73
CA THR A 185 -6.01 9.04 -24.33
C THR A 185 -5.97 9.13 -22.81
N GLY A 186 -5.66 10.33 -22.32
CA GLY A 186 -5.42 10.57 -20.91
C GLY A 186 -6.64 10.26 -20.04
N ASN A 187 -6.38 9.58 -18.93
CA ASN A 187 -7.27 9.48 -17.79
C ASN A 187 -7.54 10.88 -17.26
N VAL A 188 -8.80 11.29 -17.14
CA VAL A 188 -9.18 12.61 -16.59
C VAL A 188 -9.99 12.40 -15.34
N THR A 189 -9.60 13.06 -14.26
CA THR A 189 -10.34 13.10 -13.00
C THR A 189 -10.56 14.55 -12.59
N ILE A 190 -11.78 14.89 -12.20
CA ILE A 190 -12.15 16.18 -11.65
C ILE A 190 -12.77 15.93 -10.28
N GLU A 191 -12.15 16.45 -9.24
CA GLU A 191 -12.69 16.41 -7.88
C GLU A 191 -13.10 17.82 -7.44
N TYR A 192 -14.31 17.94 -6.88
CA TYR A 192 -14.85 19.18 -6.35
C TYR A 192 -15.24 19.04 -4.88
N LYS A 193 -14.70 19.92 -4.02
CA LYS A 193 -15.08 20.06 -2.62
C LYS A 193 -16.33 20.94 -2.51
N ILE A 194 -17.46 20.30 -2.23
CA ILE A 194 -18.76 20.95 -2.06
C ILE A 194 -18.71 21.85 -0.82
N THR A 195 -18.20 21.31 0.30
CA THR A 195 -17.98 22.07 1.52
C THR A 195 -16.52 22.49 1.67
N ARG A 196 -16.28 23.65 2.32
CA ARG A 196 -14.93 24.18 2.55
C ARG A 196 -14.04 23.26 3.38
N ASP A 197 -14.66 22.50 4.27
CA ASP A 197 -14.00 21.50 5.12
C ASP A 197 -13.74 20.16 4.41
N GLY A 198 -14.15 20.00 3.14
CA GLY A 198 -13.93 18.78 2.36
C GLY A 198 -14.76 17.56 2.79
N ARG A 199 -15.71 17.72 3.73
CA ARG A 199 -16.59 16.61 4.16
C ARG A 199 -17.43 16.06 3.02
N TYR A 200 -17.84 16.91 2.09
CA TYR A 200 -18.63 16.53 0.92
C TYR A 200 -17.82 16.76 -0.35
N ARG A 201 -17.57 15.70 -1.12
CA ARG A 201 -16.80 15.76 -2.37
C ARG A 201 -17.55 15.07 -3.50
N LEU A 202 -17.47 15.68 -4.68
CA LEU A 202 -17.94 15.09 -5.92
C LEU A 202 -16.71 14.77 -6.78
N LYS A 203 -16.64 13.55 -7.30
CA LYS A 203 -15.57 13.08 -8.18
C LYS A 203 -16.18 12.64 -9.49
N ILE A 204 -15.68 13.18 -10.60
CA ILE A 204 -16.04 12.75 -11.95
C ILE A 204 -14.76 12.22 -12.58
N PHE A 205 -14.82 11.05 -13.20
CA PHE A 205 -13.64 10.48 -13.82
C PHE A 205 -13.99 9.81 -15.15
N ARG A 206 -13.03 9.86 -16.06
CA ARG A 206 -12.96 9.06 -17.27
C ARG A 206 -11.60 8.38 -17.26
N ARG A 207 -11.60 7.05 -17.24
CA ARG A 207 -10.39 6.24 -17.37
C ARG A 207 -10.47 5.36 -18.60
N ASN A 208 -9.33 5.15 -19.21
CA ASN A 208 -9.17 4.21 -20.30
C ASN A 208 -8.39 3.00 -19.79
N ASP A 209 -9.00 1.81 -19.82
CA ASP A 209 -8.36 0.57 -19.43
C ASP A 209 -8.04 -0.24 -20.69
N ASN A 210 -6.74 -0.37 -20.98
CA ASN A 210 -6.24 -1.17 -22.10
C ASN A 210 -6.08 -2.62 -21.66
N GLN A 211 -7.18 -3.24 -21.24
CA GLN A 211 -7.23 -4.67 -20.98
C GLN A 211 -7.95 -5.32 -22.16
N THR A 212 -7.19 -6.12 -22.91
CA THR A 212 -7.61 -7.24 -23.78
C THR A 212 -7.11 -7.10 -25.23
N ILE A 213 -6.41 -8.15 -25.70
CA ILE A 213 -5.87 -8.32 -27.07
C ILE A 213 -6.99 -8.37 -28.14
N VAL A 214 -8.25 -8.52 -27.71
CA VAL A 214 -9.40 -8.86 -28.57
C VAL A 214 -10.43 -7.74 -28.73
N ASP A 215 -10.57 -6.79 -27.79
CA ASP A 215 -11.76 -5.88 -27.75
C ASP A 215 -11.49 -4.36 -27.83
N GLY A 216 -10.25 -3.91 -27.98
CA GLY A 216 -9.96 -2.47 -28.17
C GLY A 216 -10.11 -1.61 -26.91
N GLU A 217 -10.17 -0.28 -27.08
CA GLU A 217 -10.14 0.72 -26.00
C GLU A 217 -11.41 0.66 -25.11
N VAL A 218 -11.29 0.26 -23.84
CA VAL A 218 -12.42 0.26 -22.88
C VAL A 218 -12.41 1.57 -22.08
N ILE A 219 -13.34 2.46 -22.41
CA ILE A 219 -13.51 3.73 -21.70
C ILE A 219 -14.54 3.56 -20.60
N GLU A 220 -14.12 3.74 -19.35
CA GLU A 220 -15.01 3.80 -18.18
C GLU A 220 -15.17 5.25 -17.73
N THR A 221 -16.42 5.72 -17.68
CA THR A 221 -16.76 7.05 -17.15
C THR A 221 -17.72 6.89 -15.97
N GLY A 222 -17.43 7.60 -14.89
CA GLY A 222 -18.20 7.48 -13.66
C GLY A 222 -18.26 8.79 -12.86
N VAL A 223 -19.25 8.85 -11.98
CA VAL A 223 -19.40 9.90 -10.97
C VAL A 223 -19.47 9.24 -9.61
N GLY A 224 -18.68 9.74 -8.67
CA GLY A 224 -18.62 9.30 -7.29
C GLY A 224 -18.89 10.47 -6.34
N PHE A 225 -19.49 10.16 -5.20
CA PHE A 225 -19.71 11.11 -4.12
C PHE A 225 -19.09 10.57 -2.84
N THR A 226 -18.31 11.41 -2.15
CA THR A 226 -17.59 11.01 -0.94
C THR A 226 -18.03 11.88 0.23
N LEU A 227 -18.48 11.23 1.30
CA LEU A 227 -18.81 11.86 2.58
C LEU A 227 -17.82 11.39 3.66
N VAL A 228 -17.08 12.32 4.23
CA VAL A 228 -16.17 12.07 5.36
C VAL A 228 -16.81 12.63 6.63
N MET A 229 -17.01 11.79 7.64
CA MET A 229 -17.60 12.17 8.92
C MET A 229 -16.84 11.57 10.09
N ASP A 230 -16.53 12.41 11.08
CA ASP A 230 -16.03 11.97 12.38
C ASP A 230 -17.21 11.63 13.30
N TYR A 231 -17.17 10.45 13.91
CA TYR A 231 -18.19 9.96 14.84
C TYR A 231 -17.56 9.20 16.00
N ASN A 232 -18.19 9.28 17.17
CA ASN A 232 -17.78 8.50 18.35
C ASN A 232 -18.64 7.23 18.50
N GLU A 233 -19.91 7.30 18.11
CA GLU A 233 -20.81 6.15 18.09
C GLU A 233 -21.54 6.06 16.75
N PHE A 234 -21.65 4.84 16.18
CA PHE A 234 -22.34 4.61 14.90
C PHE A 234 -23.78 5.12 14.86
N LYS A 235 -24.47 5.16 16.03
CA LYS A 235 -25.84 5.67 16.16
C LYS A 235 -25.96 7.18 15.90
N GLU A 236 -24.87 7.93 16.06
CA GLU A 236 -24.84 9.38 15.84
C GLU A 236 -24.89 9.75 14.35
N ILE A 237 -24.43 8.85 13.46
CA ILE A 237 -24.40 9.06 12.01
C ILE A 237 -25.81 9.31 11.46
N LEU A 238 -26.83 8.61 11.97
CA LEU A 238 -28.22 8.75 11.54
C LEU A 238 -29.00 9.83 12.33
N GLN A 239 -28.54 10.20 13.53
CA GLN A 239 -29.25 11.13 14.42
C GLN A 239 -28.81 12.60 14.27
N LYS A 240 -27.62 12.89 13.74
CA LYS A 240 -27.07 14.26 13.67
C LYS A 240 -27.85 15.23 12.77
N SER A 241 -28.60 14.73 11.77
CA SER A 241 -29.42 15.57 10.87
C SER A 241 -30.53 16.37 11.58
N ARG A 242 -30.92 16.00 12.81
CA ARG A 242 -31.96 16.69 13.60
C ARG A 242 -31.44 17.69 14.63
N ARG A 243 -30.17 17.62 15.05
CA ARG A 243 -29.67 18.45 16.17
C ARG A 243 -29.07 19.80 15.73
N ASP A 244 -28.49 19.88 14.54
CA ASP A 244 -27.86 21.12 14.05
C ASP A 244 -28.86 22.16 13.54
N ARG A 245 -30.14 21.79 13.31
CA ARG A 245 -31.20 22.75 12.97
C ARG A 245 -31.69 23.58 14.17
N ASN A 246 -31.50 23.09 15.40
CA ASN A 246 -32.02 23.75 16.61
C ASN A 246 -31.04 24.74 17.27
N ARG A 247 -29.73 24.66 16.98
CA ARG A 247 -28.75 25.61 17.54
C ARG A 247 -28.72 26.96 16.81
N ASN A 248 -29.13 27.02 15.54
CA ASN A 248 -29.13 28.27 14.78
C ASN A 248 -30.35 29.17 15.05
N ASN A 249 -31.39 28.68 15.73
CA ASN A 249 -32.61 29.45 16.02
C ASN A 249 -32.65 30.08 17.43
N GLN A 250 -31.67 29.79 18.30
CA GLN A 250 -31.62 30.36 19.67
C GLN A 250 -30.71 31.60 19.79
N GLY A 251 -29.98 31.98 18.74
CA GLY A 251 -29.05 33.12 18.76
C GLY A 251 -29.64 34.49 18.35
N ARG A 252 -30.95 34.60 18.05
CA ARG A 252 -31.57 35.84 17.54
C ARG A 252 -32.65 36.45 18.44
N GLY A 253 -32.84 35.94 19.66
CA GLY A 253 -34.03 36.26 20.47
C GLY A 253 -33.92 37.36 21.55
N THR A 254 -32.75 37.91 21.87
CA THR A 254 -32.63 38.83 23.02
C THR A 254 -31.65 39.96 22.79
N ARG A 255 -32.06 40.97 22.02
CA ARG A 255 -31.40 42.29 22.06
C ARG A 255 -32.37 43.40 21.64
N ASN A 256 -33.44 43.56 22.42
CA ASN A 256 -34.20 44.82 22.49
C ASN A 256 -35.09 44.75 23.73
N GLU A 257 -34.63 45.37 24.82
CA GLU A 257 -35.46 46.11 25.79
C GLU A 257 -34.60 46.49 27.00
N SER A 258 -33.99 47.67 26.92
CA SER A 258 -33.53 48.42 28.10
C SER A 258 -33.55 49.92 27.73
N LYS A 259 -34.76 50.46 27.61
CA LYS A 259 -35.04 51.89 27.74
C LYS A 259 -36.21 52.05 28.71
N LYS A 260 -35.90 52.36 29.96
CA LYS A 260 -36.56 53.40 30.75
C LYS A 260 -35.78 53.62 32.03
#